data_AF-A0A955MV75-F1
#
_entry.id   AF-A0A955MV75-F1
#
_cell.length_a   1.000
_cell.length_b   1.000
_cell.length_c   1.000
_cell.angle_alpha   90.00
_cell.angle_beta   90.00
_cell.angle_gamma   90.00
#
_symmetry.space_group_name_H-M   'P 1'
#
loop_
_entity.id
_entity.type
_entity.pdbx_description
1 polymer ?
#
loop_
_entity_poly.entity_id
_entity_poly.type
_entity_poly.pdbx_seq_one_letter_code
_entity_poly.pdbx_strand_id
1 'polypeptide(L)'
;MKFLGDRKSWLWPIGLKAIQILGIVLLFHLFTTEAVAQSAPNIRIDFDSSSEPSDVALSLQILFLFSILSIAPGILIMVTSFTRIVIVLSFIRRALNLQQTPPNQVIVGLALFMTFFVMA
;
A
#
# COMPACT_ATOMS: atom_id res chain seq x y z
N MET A 1 24.28 50.42 8.42
CA MET A 1 24.16 49.50 7.27
C MET A 1 23.08 48.46 7.59
N LYS A 2 21.80 48.86 7.43
CA LYS A 2 20.60 48.03 7.67
C LYS A 2 20.33 47.19 6.42
N PHE A 3 20.94 46.02 6.22
CA PHE A 3 20.70 45.26 4.97
C PHE A 3 20.74 43.73 5.05
N LEU A 4 20.60 43.10 6.22
CA LEU A 4 20.61 41.62 6.29
C LEU A 4 19.54 41.02 7.21
N GLY A 5 18.50 41.79 7.54
CA GLY A 5 17.48 41.44 8.54
C GLY A 5 16.26 40.65 8.04
N ASP A 6 16.23 40.20 6.77
CA ASP A 6 14.98 39.60 6.24
C ASP A 6 15.18 38.54 5.14
N ARG A 7 16.37 37.92 5.04
CA ARG A 7 16.60 36.83 4.06
C ARG A 7 16.08 35.45 4.53
N LYS A 8 15.86 35.27 5.83
CA LYS A 8 15.48 33.97 6.41
C LYS A 8 13.99 33.64 6.19
N SER A 9 13.11 34.64 6.22
CA SER A 9 11.67 34.52 5.98
C SER A 9 11.33 34.21 4.52
N TRP A 10 12.17 34.64 3.58
CA TRP A 10 12.01 34.40 2.14
C TRP A 10 12.61 33.05 1.68
N LEU A 11 13.70 32.60 2.30
CA LEU A 11 14.33 31.31 2.00
C LEU A 11 13.64 30.12 2.66
N TRP A 12 12.88 30.33 3.75
CA TRP A 12 12.10 29.28 4.41
C TRP A 12 11.02 28.64 3.51
N PRO A 13 10.14 29.42 2.83
CA PRO A 13 9.17 28.82 1.90
C PRO A 13 9.87 28.21 0.69
N ILE A 14 11.00 28.76 0.22
CA ILE A 14 11.74 28.21 -0.92
C ILE A 14 12.40 26.87 -0.56
N GLY A 15 13.00 26.77 0.63
CA GLY A 15 13.55 25.51 1.13
C GLY A 15 12.48 24.45 1.35
N LEU A 16 11.31 24.84 1.89
CA LEU A 16 10.17 23.94 2.09
C LEU A 16 9.54 23.51 0.75
N LYS A 17 9.41 24.43 -0.20
CA LYS A 17 8.95 24.15 -1.57
C LYS A 17 9.96 23.31 -2.33
N ALA A 18 11.26 23.51 -2.14
CA ALA A 18 12.31 22.69 -2.72
C ALA A 18 12.29 21.27 -2.13
N ILE A 19 12.03 21.10 -0.83
CA ILE A 19 11.82 19.78 -0.22
C ILE A 19 10.55 19.09 -0.73
N GLN A 20 9.47 19.85 -0.94
CA GLN A 20 8.25 19.31 -1.54
C GLN A 20 8.45 18.92 -3.00
N ILE A 21 9.14 19.74 -3.79
CA ILE A 21 9.46 19.46 -5.19
C ILE A 21 10.43 18.28 -5.28
N LEU A 22 11.45 18.22 -4.42
CA LEU A 22 12.37 17.08 -4.33
C LEU A 22 11.63 15.80 -3.94
N GLY A 23 10.68 15.88 -2.99
CA GLY A 23 9.81 14.77 -2.62
C GLY A 23 8.88 14.32 -3.74
N ILE A 24 8.31 15.26 -4.51
CA ILE A 24 7.48 14.96 -5.68
C ILE A 24 8.34 14.36 -6.82
N VAL A 25 9.56 14.83 -7.03
CA VAL A 25 10.52 14.28 -8.00
C VAL A 25 10.98 12.89 -7.58
N LEU A 26 11.21 12.67 -6.28
CA LEU A 26 11.52 11.35 -5.70
C LEU A 26 10.32 10.39 -5.87
N LEU A 27 9.10 10.86 -5.62
CA LEU A 27 7.87 10.09 -5.79
C LEU A 27 7.59 9.81 -7.28
N PHE A 28 7.93 10.74 -8.17
CA PHE A 28 7.90 10.53 -9.61
C PHE A 28 8.94 9.48 -10.03
N HIS A 29 10.17 9.51 -9.48
CA HIS A 29 11.19 8.47 -9.70
C HIS A 29 10.77 7.08 -9.18
N LEU A 30 9.99 7.01 -8.10
CA LEU A 30 9.39 5.75 -7.63
C LEU A 30 8.34 5.22 -8.62
N PHE A 31 7.62 6.11 -9.31
CA PHE A 31 6.63 5.74 -10.33
C PHE A 31 7.26 5.42 -11.70
N THR A 32 8.45 5.96 -12.00
CA THR A 32 9.23 5.67 -13.22
C THR A 32 10.25 4.56 -13.04
N THR A 33 10.22 3.79 -11.95
CA THR A 33 11.01 2.57 -11.89
C THR A 33 10.53 1.67 -13.02
N GLU A 34 11.41 1.50 -14.01
CA GLU A 34 11.33 0.47 -15.03
C GLU A 34 10.91 -0.82 -14.32
N ALA A 35 9.73 -1.34 -14.69
CA ALA A 35 9.35 -2.67 -14.27
C ALA A 35 10.38 -3.62 -14.89
N VAL A 36 11.45 -3.92 -14.14
CA VAL A 36 12.30 -5.05 -14.47
C VAL A 36 11.35 -6.22 -14.54
N ALA A 37 11.11 -6.70 -15.75
CA ALA A 37 10.50 -7.99 -15.95
C ALA A 37 11.38 -8.95 -15.16
N GLN A 38 10.95 -9.27 -13.94
CA GLN A 38 11.46 -10.41 -13.22
C GLN A 38 11.31 -11.51 -14.24
N SER A 39 12.43 -12.07 -14.69
CA SER A 39 12.42 -13.30 -15.47
C SER A 39 11.70 -14.29 -14.60
N ALA A 40 10.38 -14.36 -14.78
CA ALA A 40 9.53 -15.35 -14.18
C ALA A 40 10.22 -16.64 -14.58
N PRO A 41 10.67 -17.46 -13.62
CA PRO A 41 11.25 -18.74 -13.96
C PRO A 41 10.24 -19.40 -14.91
N ASN A 42 10.71 -19.97 -16.02
CA ASN A 42 9.83 -20.69 -16.92
C ASN A 42 9.38 -21.97 -16.19
N ILE A 43 8.43 -21.84 -15.27
CA ILE A 43 7.91 -22.91 -14.45
C ILE A 43 6.90 -23.66 -15.30
N ARG A 44 7.41 -24.60 -16.09
CA ARG A 44 6.60 -25.61 -16.74
C ARG A 44 6.26 -26.65 -15.68
N ILE A 45 5.07 -26.53 -15.08
CA ILE A 45 4.54 -27.59 -14.22
C ILE A 45 4.10 -28.71 -15.15
N ASP A 46 5.05 -29.57 -15.51
CA ASP A 46 4.78 -30.79 -16.27
C ASP A 46 4.32 -31.86 -15.29
N PHE A 47 3.05 -32.26 -15.39
CA PHE A 47 2.47 -33.31 -14.53
C PHE A 47 2.73 -34.72 -15.09
N ASP A 48 3.46 -34.84 -16.19
CA ASP A 48 3.78 -36.11 -16.84
C ASP A 48 5.19 -36.58 -16.43
N SER A 49 5.22 -37.39 -15.37
CA SER A 49 6.37 -38.25 -15.00
C SER A 49 7.72 -37.57 -14.67
N SER A 50 7.87 -37.03 -13.45
CA SER A 50 9.21 -36.96 -12.82
C SER A 50 9.20 -37.54 -11.40
N SER A 51 9.75 -38.75 -11.30
CA SER A 51 10.03 -39.52 -10.09
C SER A 51 11.24 -38.99 -9.31
N GLU A 52 11.54 -37.69 -9.39
CA GLU A 52 12.61 -37.04 -8.64
C GLU A 52 11.99 -36.24 -7.47
N PRO A 53 12.29 -36.59 -6.20
CA PRO A 53 11.74 -35.92 -5.03
C PRO A 53 11.95 -34.39 -4.99
N SER A 54 12.91 -33.87 -5.75
CA SER A 54 13.25 -32.44 -5.82
C SER A 54 12.20 -31.58 -6.52
N ASP A 55 11.57 -32.06 -7.60
CA ASP A 55 10.63 -31.26 -8.40
C ASP A 55 9.28 -31.09 -7.70
N VAL A 56 8.86 -32.15 -6.99
CA VAL A 56 7.66 -32.14 -6.15
C VAL A 56 7.84 -31.18 -4.97
N ALA A 57 9.03 -31.14 -4.37
CA ALA A 57 9.36 -30.23 -3.28
C ALA A 57 9.34 -28.76 -3.72
N LEU A 58 9.89 -28.45 -4.90
CA LEU A 58 9.88 -27.10 -5.48
C LEU A 58 8.44 -26.61 -5.74
N SER A 59 7.63 -27.47 -6.35
CA SER A 59 6.21 -27.17 -6.62
C SER A 59 5.41 -26.94 -5.33
N LEU A 60 5.62 -27.76 -4.30
CA LEU A 60 5.00 -27.57 -2.97
C LEU A 60 5.46 -26.26 -2.30
N GLN A 61 6.74 -25.93 -2.38
CA GLN A 61 7.29 -24.71 -1.78
C GLN A 61 6.68 -23.45 -2.39
N ILE A 62 6.51 -23.41 -3.71
CA ILE A 62 5.84 -22.31 -4.40
C ILE A 62 4.36 -22.21 -3.98
N LEU A 63 3.67 -23.35 -3.85
CA LEU A 63 2.28 -23.38 -3.37
C LEU A 63 2.17 -22.79 -1.96
N PHE A 64 3.07 -23.13 -1.05
CA PHE A 64 3.12 -22.55 0.29
C PHE A 64 3.43 -21.04 0.26
N LEU A 65 4.34 -20.59 -0.59
CA LEU A 65 4.67 -19.17 -0.73
C LEU A 65 3.46 -18.35 -1.20
N PHE A 66 2.75 -18.82 -2.25
CA PHE A 66 1.53 -18.16 -2.72
C PHE A 66 0.42 -18.15 -1.67
N SER A 67 0.31 -19.23 -0.89
CA SER A 67 -0.67 -19.33 0.19
C SER A 67 -0.42 -18.27 1.27
N ILE A 68 0.83 -18.08 1.68
CA ILE A 68 1.21 -17.06 2.67
C ILE A 68 0.98 -15.65 2.11
N LEU A 69 1.36 -15.41 0.85
CA LEU A 69 1.21 -14.11 0.19
C LEU A 69 -0.26 -13.70 0.03
N SER A 70 -1.16 -14.67 -0.20
CA SER A 70 -2.61 -14.41 -0.31
C SER A 70 -3.24 -14.00 1.02
N ILE A 71 -2.77 -14.56 2.14
CA ILE A 71 -3.29 -14.26 3.49
C ILE A 71 -2.69 -12.96 4.05
N ALA A 72 -1.47 -12.60 3.66
CA ALA A 72 -0.75 -11.40 4.11
C ALA A 72 -1.58 -10.09 4.11
N PRO A 73 -2.29 -9.71 3.01
CA PRO A 73 -3.08 -8.47 3.01
C PRO A 73 -4.25 -8.49 4.00
N GLY A 74 -4.85 -9.66 4.24
CA GLY A 74 -5.94 -9.80 5.21
C GLY A 74 -5.45 -9.63 6.65
N ILE A 75 -4.31 -10.22 7.00
CA ILE A 75 -3.71 -10.06 8.33
C ILE A 75 -3.34 -8.60 8.58
N LEU A 76 -2.72 -7.92 7.61
CA LEU A 76 -2.35 -6.50 7.71
C LEU A 76 -3.57 -5.64 8.07
N ILE A 77 -4.70 -5.90 7.43
CA ILE A 77 -5.96 -5.19 7.70
C ILE A 77 -6.50 -5.51 9.11
N MET A 78 -6.36 -6.77 9.59
CA MET A 78 -6.85 -7.19 10.91
C MET A 78 -5.99 -6.67 12.08
N VAL A 79 -4.68 -6.55 11.91
CA VAL A 79 -3.77 -6.10 12.98
C VAL A 79 -3.67 -4.57 13.10
N THR A 80 -4.35 -3.82 12.23
CA THR A 80 -4.30 -2.35 12.19
C THR A 80 -5.60 -1.74 12.71
N SER A 81 -5.61 -0.40 12.88
CA SER A 81 -6.80 0.35 13.29
C SER A 81 -7.94 0.33 12.24
N PHE A 82 -7.71 -0.23 11.05
CA PHE A 82 -8.69 -0.29 9.97
C PHE A 82 -10.01 -0.93 10.42
N THR A 83 -9.98 -2.09 11.07
CA THR A 83 -11.20 -2.82 11.48
C THR A 83 -12.07 -1.98 12.40
N ARG A 84 -11.46 -1.26 13.36
CA ARG A 84 -12.21 -0.38 14.28
C ARG A 84 -12.87 0.78 13.54
N ILE A 85 -12.14 1.42 12.62
CA ILE A 85 -12.64 2.58 11.86
C ILE A 85 -13.78 2.17 10.92
N VAL A 86 -13.66 1.06 10.18
CA VAL A 86 -14.73 0.56 9.29
C VAL A 86 -16.01 0.25 10.05
N ILE A 87 -15.89 -0.37 11.23
CA ILE A 87 -17.06 -0.72 12.05
C ILE A 87 -17.80 0.53 12.51
N VAL A 88 -17.09 1.54 13.01
CA VAL A 88 -17.70 2.81 13.45
C VAL A 88 -18.40 3.52 12.28
N LEU A 89 -17.74 3.63 11.11
CA LEU A 89 -18.34 4.23 9.92
C LEU A 89 -19.56 3.44 9.42
N SER A 90 -19.51 2.11 9.51
CA SER A 90 -20.62 1.23 9.14
C SER A 90 -21.82 1.38 10.07
N PHE A 91 -21.57 1.59 11.37
CA PHE A 91 -22.63 1.90 12.34
C PHE A 91 -23.23 3.28 12.09
N ILE A 92 -22.42 4.29 11.78
CA ILE A 92 -22.91 5.63 11.41
C ILE A 92 -23.85 5.53 10.21
N ARG A 93 -23.48 4.75 9.17
CA ARG A 93 -24.37 4.54 8.02
C ARG A 93 -25.72 3.96 8.44
N ARG A 94 -25.72 2.92 9.28
CA ARG A 94 -26.96 2.29 9.76
C ARG A 94 -27.77 3.25 10.63
N ALA A 95 -27.11 4.08 11.43
CA ALA A 95 -27.74 5.06 12.30
C ALA A 95 -28.44 6.19 11.53
N LEU A 96 -27.94 6.55 10.34
CA LEU A 96 -28.56 7.58 9.49
C LEU A 96 -29.80 7.06 8.73
N ASN A 97 -30.18 5.78 8.86
CA ASN A 97 -31.25 5.12 8.12
C ASN A 97 -31.20 5.35 6.60
N LEU A 98 -30.01 5.56 6.06
CA LEU A 98 -29.81 5.76 4.62
C LEU A 98 -29.70 4.41 3.93
N GLN A 99 -30.62 4.14 3.01
CA GLN A 99 -30.55 2.96 2.14
C GLN A 99 -29.51 3.24 1.05
N GLN A 100 -28.43 2.46 1.04
CA GLN A 100 -27.41 2.39 -0.03
C GLN A 100 -26.42 3.57 -0.14
N THR A 101 -26.67 4.71 0.50
CA THR A 101 -25.69 5.81 0.60
C THR A 101 -25.04 5.80 1.98
N PRO A 102 -23.70 5.81 2.14
CA PRO A 102 -22.61 5.65 1.15
C PRO A 102 -22.29 4.17 0.82
N PRO A 103 -21.79 3.88 -0.41
CA PRO A 103 -21.46 2.53 -0.85
C PRO A 103 -20.30 1.93 -0.04
N ASN A 104 -20.26 0.60 0.08
CA ASN A 104 -19.21 -0.10 0.86
C ASN A 104 -17.79 0.26 0.40
N GLN A 105 -17.60 0.47 -0.90
CA GLN A 105 -16.30 0.87 -1.47
C GLN A 105 -15.81 2.22 -0.91
N VAL A 106 -16.71 3.19 -0.71
CA VAL A 106 -16.35 4.50 -0.16
C VAL A 106 -16.00 4.39 1.33
N ILE A 107 -16.75 3.59 2.10
CA ILE A 107 -16.45 3.34 3.52
C ILE A 107 -15.06 2.71 3.67
N VAL A 108 -14.74 1.72 2.84
CA VAL A 108 -13.42 1.06 2.85
C VAL A 108 -12.32 2.03 2.44
N GLY A 109 -12.53 2.86 1.42
CA GLY A 109 -11.55 3.88 0.99
C GLY A 109 -11.28 4.93 2.08
N LEU A 110 -12.34 5.45 2.71
CA LEU A 110 -12.22 6.39 3.83
C LEU A 110 -11.50 5.76 5.03
N ALA A 111 -11.78 4.50 5.32
CA ALA A 111 -11.13 3.78 6.42
C ALA A 111 -9.65 3.51 6.16
N LEU A 112 -9.25 3.17 4.92
CA LEU A 112 -7.83 3.03 4.56
C LEU A 112 -7.08 4.36 4.70
N PHE A 113 -7.66 5.45 4.21
CA PHE A 113 -7.05 6.78 4.35
C PHE A 113 -6.88 7.18 5.82
N MET A 114 -7.91 7.01 6.63
CA MET A 114 -7.82 7.26 8.08
C MET A 114 -6.83 6.33 8.79
N THR A 115 -6.71 5.07 8.36
CA THR A 115 -5.75 4.13 8.94
C THR A 115 -4.32 4.57 8.68
N PHE A 116 -4.01 4.98 7.44
CA PHE A 116 -2.70 5.56 7.13
C PHE A 116 -2.45 6.83 7.94
N PHE A 117 -3.43 7.72 8.10
CA PHE A 117 -3.29 8.94 8.91
C PHE A 117 -3.00 8.68 10.40
N VAL A 118 -3.59 7.62 10.98
CA VAL A 118 -3.43 7.31 12.41
C VAL A 118 -2.14 6.57 12.71
N MET A 119 -1.63 5.79 11.75
CA MET A 119 -0.48 4.89 11.96
C MET A 119 0.84 5.38 11.33
N ALA A 120 0.79 6.25 10.32
CA ALA A 120 1.97 6.90 9.72
C ALA A 120 2.42 8.09 10.57
#